data_AF-A0A923YXE8-F1
#
_entry.id   AF-A0A923YXE8-F1
#
_cell.length_a   1.000
_cell.length_b   1.000
_cell.length_c   1.000
_cell.angle_alpha   90.00
_cell.angle_beta   90.00
_cell.angle_gamma   90.00
#
_symmetry.space_group_name_H-M   'P 1'
#
loop_
_entity.id
_entity.type
_entity.pdbx_description
1 polymer ?
#
loop_
_entity_poly.entity_id
_entity_poly.type
_entity_poly.pdbx_seq_one_letter_code
_entity_poly.pdbx_strand_id
1 'polypeptide(L)'
;MSDFYDAGSVGRIANTLFLGWGYDFYKTTNQLRADDQLIRAKVGQLLGFTQADLAAAETAYRRERIAPPTRANPFPDPAVIATAQTLERLAREVGALIGRVAAAPAPSADRMTERYRDESDTLEYLRDHDRVLVGQAALLRSTVEGKDGAALIAAAGEIDQGLTALRRTLEARASALTSATR
;
A
#
# COMPACT_ATOMS: atom_id res chain seq x y z
N MET A 1 5.25 -0.58 42.80
CA MET A 1 4.67 -0.58 41.44
C MET A 1 5.83 -0.41 40.47
N SER A 2 5.90 -1.22 39.42
CA SER A 2 6.99 -1.16 38.44
C SER A 2 7.03 0.20 37.75
N ASP A 3 8.20 0.83 37.68
CA ASP A 3 8.47 2.08 36.96
C ASP A 3 8.09 2.02 35.46
N PHE A 4 7.80 0.81 34.95
CA PHE A 4 7.28 0.58 33.62
C PHE A 4 5.96 1.32 33.33
N TYR A 5 5.12 1.53 34.34
CA TYR A 5 3.84 2.26 34.21
C TYR A 5 3.91 3.71 34.70
N ASP A 6 5.10 4.23 35.02
CA ASP A 6 5.24 5.64 35.37
C ASP A 6 5.03 6.50 34.13
N ALA A 7 3.84 7.09 34.05
CA ALA A 7 3.44 7.99 32.97
C ALA A 7 4.42 9.17 32.77
N GLY A 8 5.11 9.62 33.84
CA GLY A 8 6.10 10.69 33.75
C GLY A 8 7.39 10.23 33.04
N SER A 9 7.87 9.03 33.35
CA SER A 9 9.06 8.45 32.73
C SER A 9 8.80 7.98 31.30
N VAL A 10 7.66 7.34 31.06
CA VAL A 10 7.20 6.97 29.70
C VAL A 10 6.99 8.22 28.84
N GLY A 11 6.37 9.27 29.39
CA GLY A 11 6.16 10.53 28.69
C GLY A 11 7.45 11.24 28.29
N ARG A 12 8.48 11.22 29.15
CA ARG A 12 9.81 11.77 28.80
C ARG A 12 10.52 10.98 27.71
N ILE A 13 10.45 9.65 27.77
CA ILE A 13 11.01 8.79 26.70
C ILE A 13 10.28 9.06 25.39
N ALA A 14 8.95 9.10 25.40
CA ALA A 14 8.16 9.44 24.22
C ALA A 14 8.52 10.81 23.66
N ASN A 15 8.55 11.86 24.49
CA ASN A 15 8.94 13.21 24.05
C ASN A 15 10.37 13.26 23.51
N THR A 16 11.30 12.52 24.09
CA THR A 16 12.69 12.46 23.63
C THR A 16 12.80 11.72 22.29
N LEU A 17 12.01 10.65 22.10
CA LEU A 17 11.93 9.94 20.82
C LEU A 17 11.28 10.82 19.74
N PHE A 18 10.17 11.50 20.07
CA PHE A 18 9.47 12.41 19.17
C PHE A 18 10.34 13.62 18.78
N LEU A 19 10.85 14.37 19.75
CA LEU A 19 11.63 15.59 19.52
C LEU A 19 13.06 15.29 19.04
N GLY A 20 13.67 14.19 19.51
CA GLY A 20 15.01 13.75 19.11
C GLY A 20 15.08 13.32 17.64
N TRP A 21 13.97 12.85 17.07
CA TRP A 21 13.82 12.61 15.63
C TRP A 21 13.46 13.87 14.82
N GLY A 22 13.38 15.04 15.47
CA GLY A 22 13.14 16.32 14.80
C GLY A 22 11.68 16.64 14.49
N TYR A 23 10.73 15.90 15.07
CA TYR A 23 9.31 16.17 14.90
C TYR A 23 8.90 17.39 15.75
N ASP A 24 8.67 18.51 15.09
CA ASP A 24 8.14 19.75 15.67
C ASP A 24 6.65 19.89 15.31
N PHE A 25 5.78 19.73 16.32
CA PHE A 25 4.32 19.81 16.17
C PHE A 25 3.83 21.16 15.62
N TYR A 26 4.61 22.23 15.78
CA TYR A 26 4.20 23.58 15.38
C TYR A 26 4.59 23.91 13.94
N LYS A 27 5.29 23.01 13.24
CA LYS A 27 5.65 23.17 11.83
C LYS A 27 4.76 22.34 10.93
N THR A 28 3.96 23.01 10.10
CA THR A 28 3.10 22.38 9.08
C THR A 28 3.85 21.40 8.19
N THR A 29 5.10 21.72 7.81
CA THR A 29 6.00 20.86 7.02
C THR A 29 6.24 19.49 7.68
N ASN A 30 6.40 19.44 9.00
CA ASN A 30 6.60 18.19 9.74
C ASN A 30 5.31 17.38 9.86
N GLN A 31 4.18 18.05 10.05
CA GLN A 31 2.86 17.40 10.02
C GLN A 31 2.61 16.75 8.66
N LEU A 32 2.89 17.46 7.55
CA LEU A 32 2.73 16.93 6.19
C LEU A 32 3.61 15.68 5.94
N ARG A 33 4.84 15.65 6.45
CA ARG A 33 5.72 14.46 6.34
C ARG A 33 5.24 13.28 7.18
N ALA A 34 4.70 13.53 8.38
CA ALA A 34 4.11 12.47 9.19
C ALA A 34 2.81 11.94 8.58
N ASP A 35 1.96 12.83 8.06
CA ASP A 35 0.73 12.46 7.35
C ASP A 35 1.02 11.62 6.11
N ASP A 36 2.05 11.94 5.33
CA ASP A 36 2.53 11.11 4.22
C ASP A 36 2.83 9.67 4.67
N GLN A 37 3.62 9.51 5.74
CA GLN A 37 3.98 8.18 6.25
C GLN A 37 2.75 7.40 6.74
N LEU A 38 1.84 8.07 7.45
CA LEU A 38 0.59 7.47 7.93
C LEU A 38 -0.30 7.04 6.78
N ILE A 39 -0.44 7.88 5.76
CA ILE A 39 -1.21 7.58 4.56
C ILE A 39 -0.61 6.38 3.82
N ARG A 40 0.70 6.36 3.59
CA ARG A 40 1.36 5.23 2.90
C ARG A 40 1.24 3.94 3.70
N ALA A 41 1.34 3.99 5.02
CA ALA A 41 1.06 2.84 5.87
C ALA A 41 -0.39 2.34 5.72
N LYS A 42 -1.36 3.26 5.64
CA LYS A 42 -2.77 2.91 5.42
C LYS A 42 -3.00 2.29 4.04
N VAL A 43 -2.39 2.83 2.99
CA VAL A 43 -2.43 2.25 1.63
C VAL A 43 -1.86 0.82 1.67
N GLY A 44 -0.68 0.64 2.26
CA GLY A 44 -0.07 -0.68 2.42
C GLY A 44 -0.97 -1.66 3.16
N GLN A 45 -1.67 -1.21 4.21
CA GLN A 45 -2.64 -2.01 4.95
C GLN A 45 -3.81 -2.46 4.04
N LEU A 46 -4.45 -1.53 3.32
CA LEU A 46 -5.57 -1.82 2.43
C LEU A 46 -5.20 -2.81 1.32
N LEU A 47 -4.02 -2.61 0.71
CA LEU A 47 -3.48 -3.50 -0.30
C LEU A 47 -3.13 -4.88 0.28
N GLY A 48 -2.60 -4.94 1.50
CA GLY A 48 -2.31 -6.21 2.19
C GLY A 48 -3.56 -7.05 2.40
N PHE A 49 -4.68 -6.42 2.79
CA PHE A 49 -5.97 -7.12 2.87
C PHE A 49 -6.47 -7.58 1.50
N THR A 50 -6.37 -6.73 0.48
CA THR A 50 -6.74 -7.08 -0.91
C THR A 50 -5.95 -8.29 -1.42
N GLN A 51 -4.63 -8.32 -1.16
CA GLN A 51 -3.77 -9.44 -1.52
C GLN A 51 -4.20 -10.73 -0.81
N ALA A 52 -4.50 -10.65 0.49
CA ALA A 52 -4.94 -11.79 1.28
C ALA A 52 -6.26 -12.38 0.74
N ASP A 53 -7.22 -11.51 0.41
CA ASP A 53 -8.51 -11.93 -0.15
C ASP A 53 -8.35 -12.60 -1.52
N LEU A 54 -7.52 -12.04 -2.41
CA LEU A 54 -7.20 -12.66 -3.72
C LEU A 54 -6.54 -14.03 -3.56
N ALA A 55 -5.57 -14.16 -2.64
CA ALA A 55 -4.87 -15.42 -2.38
C ALA A 55 -5.81 -16.47 -1.76
N ALA A 56 -6.69 -16.06 -0.84
CA ALA A 56 -7.68 -16.94 -0.25
C ALA A 56 -8.69 -17.44 -1.29
N ALA A 57 -9.18 -16.55 -2.16
CA ALA A 57 -10.08 -16.91 -3.24
C ALA A 57 -9.42 -17.83 -4.27
N GLU A 58 -8.15 -17.62 -4.60
CA GLU A 58 -7.35 -18.49 -5.46
C GLU A 58 -7.25 -19.91 -4.89
N THR A 59 -6.91 -20.02 -3.60
CA THR A 59 -6.78 -21.30 -2.91
C THR A 59 -8.11 -22.03 -2.84
N ALA A 60 -9.19 -21.31 -2.52
CA ALA A 60 -10.54 -21.87 -2.49
C ALA A 60 -10.96 -22.37 -3.89
N TYR A 61 -10.73 -21.56 -4.93
CA TYR A 61 -11.04 -21.91 -6.31
C TYR A 61 -10.31 -23.19 -6.76
N ARG A 62 -8.99 -23.31 -6.47
CA ARG A 62 -8.24 -24.53 -6.77
C ARG A 62 -8.81 -25.75 -6.07
N ARG A 63 -9.07 -25.63 -4.76
CA ARG A 63 -9.60 -26.73 -3.95
C ARG A 63 -10.95 -27.22 -4.46
N GLU A 64 -11.81 -26.31 -4.92
CA GLU A 64 -13.15 -26.62 -5.39
C GLU A 64 -13.19 -27.12 -6.84
N ARG A 65 -12.28 -26.66 -7.70
CA ARG A 65 -12.33 -26.93 -9.16
C ARG A 65 -11.29 -27.91 -9.66
N ILE A 66 -10.21 -28.17 -8.92
CA ILE A 66 -9.17 -29.14 -9.30
C ILE A 66 -9.51 -30.48 -8.65
N ALA A 67 -10.08 -31.39 -9.44
CA ALA A 67 -10.34 -32.75 -9.01
C ALA A 67 -9.03 -33.51 -8.77
N PRO A 68 -9.00 -34.49 -7.83
CA PRO A 68 -7.87 -35.39 -7.69
C PRO A 68 -7.57 -36.11 -9.01
N PRO A 69 -6.28 -36.26 -9.39
CA PRO A 69 -5.92 -36.91 -10.63
C PRO A 69 -6.39 -38.38 -10.63
N THR A 70 -6.93 -38.80 -11.77
CA THR A 70 -7.38 -40.19 -11.98
C THR A 70 -6.65 -40.80 -13.17
N ARG A 71 -6.70 -42.12 -13.34
CA ARG A 71 -6.13 -42.76 -14.55
C ARG A 71 -6.76 -42.25 -15.85
N ALA A 72 -8.06 -41.91 -15.82
CA ALA A 72 -8.78 -41.40 -16.99
C ALA A 72 -8.46 -39.92 -17.26
N ASN A 73 -8.31 -39.12 -16.20
CA ASN A 73 -7.94 -37.71 -16.26
C ASN A 73 -6.71 -37.47 -15.38
N PRO A 74 -5.49 -37.71 -15.91
CA PRO A 74 -4.25 -37.57 -15.14
C PRO A 74 -3.87 -36.11 -14.90
N PHE A 75 -4.38 -35.18 -15.72
CA PHE A 75 -4.10 -33.76 -15.62
C PHE A 75 -5.39 -32.95 -15.35
N PRO A 76 -5.29 -31.84 -14.59
CA PRO A 76 -6.40 -30.94 -14.38
C PRO A 76 -6.74 -30.15 -15.66
N ASP A 77 -7.99 -29.70 -15.75
CA ASP A 77 -8.48 -28.89 -16.87
C ASP A 77 -7.62 -27.61 -17.05
N PRO A 78 -7.02 -27.40 -18.23
CA PRO A 78 -6.23 -26.20 -18.52
C PRO A 78 -6.97 -24.88 -18.26
N ALA A 79 -8.28 -24.82 -18.50
CA ALA A 79 -9.08 -23.62 -18.27
C ALA A 79 -9.16 -23.30 -16.77
N VAL A 80 -9.34 -24.33 -15.92
CA VAL A 80 -9.34 -24.17 -14.45
C VAL A 80 -7.99 -23.67 -13.96
N ILE A 81 -6.90 -24.20 -14.52
CA ILE A 81 -5.54 -23.76 -14.17
C ILE A 81 -5.30 -22.31 -14.58
N ALA A 82 -5.70 -21.90 -15.78
CA ALA A 82 -5.55 -20.52 -16.25
C ALA A 82 -6.30 -19.51 -15.36
N THR A 83 -7.50 -19.86 -14.91
CA THR A 83 -8.28 -19.04 -13.97
C THR A 83 -7.54 -18.88 -12.63
N ALA A 84 -7.04 -19.97 -12.05
CA ALA A 84 -6.29 -19.92 -10.81
C ALA A 84 -5.00 -19.08 -10.95
N GLN A 85 -4.28 -19.23 -12.07
CA GLN A 85 -3.09 -18.44 -12.38
C GLN A 85 -3.40 -16.94 -12.52
N THR A 86 -4.60 -16.58 -13.00
CA THR A 86 -5.02 -15.18 -13.10
C THR A 86 -5.19 -14.57 -11.71
N LEU A 87 -5.85 -15.27 -10.78
CA LEU A 87 -5.99 -14.81 -9.39
C LEU A 87 -4.62 -14.72 -8.70
N GLU A 88 -3.75 -15.71 -8.91
CA GLU A 88 -2.38 -15.72 -8.37
C GLU A 88 -1.57 -14.53 -8.90
N ARG A 89 -1.68 -14.22 -10.20
CA ARG A 89 -1.06 -13.03 -10.80
C ARG A 89 -1.54 -11.75 -10.14
N LEU A 90 -2.86 -11.58 -9.99
CA LEU A 90 -3.43 -10.38 -9.36
C LEU A 90 -2.91 -10.20 -7.93
N ALA A 91 -2.90 -11.27 -7.11
CA ALA A 91 -2.37 -11.23 -5.75
C ALA A 91 -0.87 -10.83 -5.73
N ARG A 92 -0.07 -11.38 -6.66
CA ARG A 92 1.35 -11.06 -6.78
C ARG A 92 1.59 -9.59 -7.18
N GLU A 93 0.77 -9.06 -8.09
CA GLU A 93 0.86 -7.66 -8.50
C GLU A 93 0.49 -6.69 -7.37
N VAL A 94 -0.54 -7.01 -6.57
CA VAL A 94 -0.84 -6.26 -5.35
C VAL A 94 0.35 -6.30 -4.38
N GLY A 95 0.94 -7.48 -4.17
CA GLY A 95 2.12 -7.64 -3.31
C GLY A 95 3.32 -6.80 -3.76
N ALA A 96 3.59 -6.76 -5.07
CA ALA A 96 4.64 -5.92 -5.63
C ALA A 96 4.36 -4.43 -5.39
N LEU A 97 3.11 -4.00 -5.49
CA LEU A 97 2.70 -2.63 -5.25
C LEU A 97 2.86 -2.22 -3.77
N ILE A 98 2.58 -3.12 -2.82
CA ILE A 98 2.84 -2.89 -1.38
C ILE A 98 4.31 -2.52 -1.15
N GLY A 99 5.22 -3.30 -1.74
CA GLY A 99 6.67 -3.04 -1.66
C GLY A 99 7.05 -1.67 -2.22
N ARG A 100 6.44 -1.28 -3.35
CA ARG A 100 6.67 0.05 -3.95
C ARG A 100 6.15 1.20 -3.10
N VAL A 101 4.97 1.05 -2.48
CA VAL A 101 4.41 2.08 -1.58
C VAL A 101 5.29 2.26 -0.35
N ALA A 102 5.75 1.16 0.26
CA ALA A 102 6.66 1.19 1.40
C ALA A 102 8.00 1.84 1.05
N ALA A 103 8.54 1.57 -0.14
CA ALA A 103 9.79 2.13 -0.63
C ALA A 103 9.64 3.53 -1.27
N ALA A 104 8.44 4.12 -1.28
CA ALA A 104 8.22 5.38 -1.94
C ALA A 104 9.09 6.49 -1.30
N PRO A 105 9.76 7.33 -2.12
CA PRO A 105 10.63 8.38 -1.60
C PRO A 105 9.83 9.39 -0.78
N ALA A 106 10.46 9.92 0.26
CA ALA A 106 9.92 11.00 1.09
C ALA A 106 10.90 12.18 1.10
N PRO A 107 10.39 13.42 1.24
CA PRO A 107 11.25 14.60 1.39
C PRO A 107 12.22 14.44 2.58
N SER A 108 13.50 14.72 2.37
CA SER A 108 14.51 14.61 3.43
C SER A 108 14.33 15.72 4.48
N ALA A 109 14.38 15.38 5.76
CA ALA A 109 14.40 16.34 6.86
C ALA A 109 15.81 16.98 7.05
N ASP A 110 16.44 17.43 5.96
CA ASP A 110 17.74 18.08 6.04
C ASP A 110 17.59 19.50 6.62
N ARG A 111 17.93 19.62 7.90
CA ARG A 111 17.88 20.88 8.66
C ARG A 111 18.79 21.97 8.09
N MET A 112 19.81 21.61 7.29
CA MET A 112 20.79 22.56 6.76
C MET A 112 20.25 23.33 5.55
N THR A 113 19.35 22.70 4.77
CA THR A 113 18.74 23.27 3.55
C THR A 113 17.29 23.73 3.75
N GLU A 114 16.60 23.25 4.79
CA GLU A 114 15.24 23.67 5.19
C GLU A 114 15.06 25.19 5.34
N ARG A 115 16.12 25.93 5.70
CA ARG A 115 16.06 27.39 5.91
C ARG A 115 15.96 28.18 4.60
N TYR A 116 16.24 27.56 3.46
CA TYR A 116 16.36 28.23 2.16
C TYR A 116 15.39 27.70 1.09
N ARG A 117 14.64 26.64 1.39
CA ARG A 117 13.61 26.06 0.50
C ARG A 117 12.24 26.14 1.15
N ASP A 118 11.31 26.85 0.51
CA ASP A 118 9.88 26.69 0.78
C ASP A 118 9.40 25.40 0.09
N GLU A 119 9.31 24.31 0.85
CA GLU A 119 8.89 22.99 0.33
C GLU A 119 7.36 22.81 0.34
N SER A 120 6.60 23.83 0.75
CA SER A 120 5.17 23.73 1.01
C SER A 120 4.39 23.25 -0.21
N ASP A 121 4.63 23.83 -1.38
CA ASP A 121 3.97 23.45 -2.64
C ASP A 121 4.26 21.98 -3.03
N THR A 122 5.49 21.52 -2.81
CA THR A 122 5.87 20.13 -3.09
C THR A 122 5.17 19.18 -2.13
N LEU A 123 5.09 19.54 -0.84
CA LEU A 123 4.42 18.73 0.18
C LEU A 123 2.91 18.67 -0.03
N GLU A 124 2.27 19.77 -0.44
CA GLU A 124 0.86 19.78 -0.83
C GLU A 124 0.61 18.91 -2.06
N TYR A 125 1.47 19.00 -3.07
CA TYR A 125 1.40 18.12 -4.24
C TYR A 125 1.50 16.63 -3.87
N LEU A 126 2.43 16.27 -2.98
CA LEU A 126 2.56 14.89 -2.49
C LEU A 126 1.30 14.44 -1.74
N ARG A 127 0.79 15.29 -0.85
CA ARG A 127 -0.44 15.03 -0.09
C ARG A 127 -1.65 14.74 -0.99
N ASP A 128 -1.80 15.48 -2.08
CA ASP A 128 -2.89 15.26 -3.03
C ASP A 128 -2.78 13.89 -3.71
N HIS A 129 -1.56 13.47 -4.08
CA HIS A 129 -1.33 12.13 -4.64
C HIS A 129 -1.57 11.04 -3.61
N ASP A 130 -1.15 11.24 -2.37
CA ASP A 130 -1.35 10.32 -1.26
C ASP A 130 -2.85 10.13 -0.95
N ARG A 131 -3.63 11.20 -1.02
CA ARG A 131 -5.11 11.12 -0.91
C ARG A 131 -5.72 10.28 -2.03
N VAL A 132 -5.26 10.47 -3.28
CA VAL A 132 -5.71 9.67 -4.43
C VAL A 132 -5.32 8.19 -4.25
N LEU A 133 -4.10 7.89 -3.79
CA LEU A 133 -3.64 6.52 -3.53
C LEU A 133 -4.53 5.80 -2.52
N VAL A 134 -4.90 6.47 -1.42
CA VAL A 134 -5.82 5.87 -0.43
C VAL A 134 -7.18 5.57 -1.03
N GLY A 135 -7.74 6.52 -1.80
CA GLY A 135 -9.03 6.33 -2.46
C GLY A 135 -9.02 5.16 -3.45
N GLN A 136 -7.98 5.07 -4.28
CA GLN A 136 -7.80 3.97 -5.24
C GLN A 136 -7.60 2.63 -4.53
N ALA A 137 -6.81 2.58 -3.45
CA ALA A 137 -6.60 1.36 -2.68
C ALA A 137 -7.88 0.89 -1.98
N ALA A 138 -8.69 1.83 -1.46
CA ALA A 138 -9.99 1.52 -0.87
C ALA A 138 -10.99 1.00 -1.92
N LEU A 139 -11.04 1.62 -3.09
CA LEU A 139 -11.89 1.16 -4.19
C LEU A 139 -11.47 -0.24 -4.68
N LEU A 140 -10.17 -0.44 -4.89
CA LEU A 140 -9.63 -1.75 -5.27
C LEU A 140 -10.01 -2.82 -4.23
N ARG A 141 -9.88 -2.50 -2.94
CA ARG A 141 -10.32 -3.40 -1.88
C ARG A 141 -11.81 -3.71 -1.99
N SER A 142 -12.68 -2.71 -2.12
CA SER A 142 -14.13 -2.93 -2.25
C SER A 142 -14.50 -3.77 -3.49
N THR A 143 -13.65 -3.74 -4.52
CA THR A 143 -13.80 -4.57 -5.72
C THR A 143 -13.47 -6.04 -5.45
N VAL A 144 -12.69 -6.35 -4.41
CA VAL A 144 -12.21 -7.71 -4.10
C VAL A 144 -12.92 -8.31 -2.88
N GLU A 145 -13.20 -7.49 -1.87
CA GLU A 145 -13.66 -7.92 -0.56
C GLU A 145 -14.93 -8.78 -0.64
N GLY A 146 -14.85 -9.97 -0.02
CA GLY A 146 -15.97 -10.91 0.07
C GLY A 146 -16.36 -11.61 -1.24
N LYS A 147 -15.63 -11.41 -2.34
CA LYS A 147 -15.92 -12.07 -3.63
C LYS A 147 -15.24 -13.43 -3.73
N ASP A 148 -15.93 -14.38 -4.36
CA ASP A 148 -15.35 -15.68 -4.71
C ASP A 148 -14.46 -15.59 -5.97
N GLY A 149 -13.75 -16.69 -6.26
CA GLY A 149 -12.84 -16.74 -7.41
C GLY A 149 -13.51 -16.47 -8.76
N ALA A 150 -14.77 -16.85 -8.95
CA ALA A 150 -15.47 -16.63 -10.21
C ALA A 150 -15.86 -15.15 -10.39
N ALA A 151 -16.38 -14.52 -9.34
CA ALA A 151 -16.71 -13.10 -9.31
C ALA A 151 -15.46 -12.22 -9.48
N LEU A 152 -14.33 -12.60 -8.87
CA LEU A 152 -13.06 -11.89 -9.02
C LEU A 152 -12.51 -11.97 -10.44
N ILE A 153 -12.72 -13.10 -11.13
CA ILE A 153 -12.29 -13.26 -12.52
C ILE A 153 -13.14 -12.42 -13.46
N ALA A 154 -14.45 -12.35 -13.22
CA ALA A 154 -15.32 -11.43 -13.96
C ALA A 154 -14.89 -9.95 -13.75
N ALA A 155 -14.37 -9.62 -12.56
CA ALA A 155 -13.85 -8.30 -12.22
C ALA A 155 -12.36 -8.09 -12.58
N ALA A 156 -11.67 -9.07 -13.18
CA ALA A 156 -10.22 -9.02 -13.36
C ALA A 156 -9.75 -7.78 -14.14
N GLY A 157 -10.50 -7.37 -15.17
CA GLY A 157 -10.20 -6.17 -15.94
C GLY A 157 -10.30 -4.88 -15.12
N GLU A 158 -11.27 -4.79 -14.20
CA GLU A 158 -11.42 -3.65 -13.28
C GLU A 158 -10.29 -3.62 -12.24
N ILE A 159 -9.92 -4.79 -11.72
CA ILE A 159 -8.79 -4.95 -10.79
C ILE A 159 -7.48 -4.51 -11.47
N ASP A 160 -7.23 -4.93 -12.71
CA ASP A 160 -6.05 -4.53 -13.50
C ASP A 160 -6.01 -3.02 -13.77
N GLN A 161 -7.17 -2.40 -14.03
CA GLN A 161 -7.30 -0.95 -14.16
C GLN A 161 -6.96 -0.25 -12.84
N GLY A 162 -7.48 -0.74 -11.71
CA GLY A 162 -7.15 -0.23 -10.38
C GLY A 162 -5.66 -0.31 -10.07
N LEU A 163 -5.03 -1.45 -10.36
CA LEU A 163 -3.58 -1.63 -10.20
C LEU A 163 -2.76 -0.70 -11.11
N THR A 164 -3.23 -0.47 -12.34
CA THR A 164 -2.60 0.49 -13.26
C THR A 164 -2.73 1.93 -12.76
N ALA A 165 -3.89 2.31 -12.24
CA ALA A 165 -4.12 3.64 -11.69
C ALA A 165 -3.22 3.91 -10.48
N LEU A 166 -3.12 2.96 -9.54
CA LEU A 166 -2.23 3.05 -8.38
C LEU A 166 -0.75 3.20 -8.79
N ARG A 167 -0.29 2.42 -9.78
CA ARG A 167 1.07 2.52 -10.32
C ARG A 167 1.35 3.92 -10.88
N ARG A 168 0.43 4.46 -11.69
CA ARG A 168 0.56 5.80 -12.27
C ARG A 168 0.60 6.90 -11.21
N THR A 169 -0.25 6.83 -10.20
CA THR A 169 -0.26 7.83 -9.12
C THR A 169 1.05 7.78 -8.31
N LEU A 170 1.58 6.58 -8.05
CA LEU A 170 2.86 6.42 -7.36
C LEU A 170 4.05 6.95 -8.18
N GLU A 171 4.04 6.73 -9.50
CA GLU A 171 5.05 7.26 -10.43
C GLU A 171 4.99 8.79 -10.53
N ALA A 172 3.79 9.37 -10.61
CA ALA A 172 3.59 10.82 -10.61
C ALA A 172 4.09 11.46 -9.30
N ARG A 173 3.78 10.82 -8.16
CA ARG A 173 4.28 11.23 -6.84
C ARG A 173 5.82 11.21 -6.79
N ALA A 174 6.45 10.14 -7.26
CA ALA A 174 7.92 10.03 -7.27
C ALA A 174 8.58 11.09 -8.18
N SER A 175 7.94 11.44 -9.29
CA SER A 175 8.44 12.44 -10.26
C SER A 175 8.47 13.86 -9.69
N ALA A 176 7.58 14.19 -8.73
CA ALA A 176 7.60 15.47 -8.04
C ALA A 176 8.89 15.67 -7.24
N LEU A 177 9.38 14.60 -6.61
CA LEU A 177 10.59 14.63 -5.79
C LEU A 177 11.88 14.65 -6.60
N THR A 178 11.87 14.21 -7.87
CA THR A 178 13.05 14.29 -8.75
C THR A 178 13.12 15.61 -9.52
N SER A 179 11.97 16.23 -9.78
CA SER A 179 11.89 17.52 -10.48
C SER A 179 12.24 18.71 -9.59
N ALA A 180 11.97 18.60 -8.27
CA ALA A 180 12.33 19.61 -7.27
C ALA A 180 13.84 19.67 -6.94
N THR A 181 14.62 18.69 -7.42
CA THR A 181 16.08 18.57 -7.14
C THR A 181 16.95 19.22 -8.22
N ARG A 182 16.37 19.79 -9.28
CA ARG A 182 17.08 20.62 -10.28
C ARG A 182 16.86 22.10 -10.01
#